data_AF-A0A356IA66-F1
#
_entry.id   AF-A0A356IA66-F1
#
_cell.length_a   1.000
_cell.length_b   1.000
_cell.length_c   1.000
_cell.angle_alpha   90.00
_cell.angle_beta   90.00
_cell.angle_gamma   90.00
#
_symmetry.space_group_name_H-M   'P 1'
#
loop_
_entity.id
_entity.type
_entity.pdbx_description
1 polymer ?
#
loop_
_entity_poly.entity_id
_entity_poly.type
_entity_poly.pdbx_seq_one_letter_code
_entity_poly.pdbx_strand_id
1 'polypeptide(L)' 'ELIKKVRTALFEKSRENLEQAITSVVDCQVISTHSDVSTRTGEKMIMIVV' A
#
# COMPACT_ATOMS: atom_id res chain seq x y z
N GLU A 1 12.18 -16.80 -1.59
CA GLU A 1 11.61 -15.83 -2.57
C GLU A 1 10.09 -15.84 -2.69
N LEU A 2 9.43 -17.01 -2.75
CA LEU A 2 7.97 -17.09 -2.96
C LEU A 2 7.14 -16.24 -1.98
N ILE A 3 7.46 -16.25 -0.69
CA ILE A 3 6.72 -15.47 0.33
C ILE A 3 6.74 -13.97 0.03
N LYS A 4 7.87 -13.43 -0.44
CA LYS A 4 7.96 -12.00 -0.83
C LYS A 4 7.05 -11.69 -2.02
N LYS A 5 7.00 -12.58 -3.01
CA LYS A 5 6.13 -12.45 -4.19
C LYS A 5 4.65 -12.52 -3.80
N VAL A 6 4.26 -13.46 -2.94
CA VAL A 6 2.88 -13.58 -2.43
C VAL A 6 2.47 -12.31 -1.68
N ARG A 7 3.32 -11.80 -0.78
CA ARG A 7 3.02 -10.57 -0.03
C ARG A 7 2.85 -9.35 -0.96
N THR A 8 3.67 -9.26 -1.99
CA THR A 8 3.57 -8.20 -3.01
C THR A 8 2.27 -8.30 -3.79
N ALA A 9 1.93 -9.50 -4.27
CA ALA A 9 0.70 -9.74 -5.03
C ALA A 9 -0.57 -9.45 -4.20
N LEU A 10 -0.58 -9.84 -2.92
CA LEU A 10 -1.69 -9.53 -2.02
C LEU A 10 -1.86 -8.02 -1.83
N PHE A 11 -0.76 -7.30 -1.63
CA PHE A 11 -0.81 -5.85 -1.45
C PHE A 11 -1.27 -5.13 -2.71
N GLU A 12 -0.73 -5.49 -3.88
CA GLU A 12 -1.10 -4.86 -5.15
C GLU A 12 -2.58 -5.09 -5.47
N LYS A 13 -3.10 -6.29 -5.20
CA LYS A 13 -4.51 -6.62 -5.42
C LYS A 13 -5.45 -5.87 -4.46
N SER A 14 -4.98 -5.55 -3.25
CA SER A 14 -5.77 -4.81 -2.25
C SER A 14 -5.58 -3.29 -2.34
N ARG A 15 -4.67 -2.81 -3.20
CA ARG A 15 -4.32 -1.39 -3.32
C ARG A 15 -5.51 -0.54 -3.73
N GLU A 16 -6.25 -0.92 -4.77
CA GLU A 16 -7.44 -0.16 -5.20
C GLU A 16 -8.47 -0.04 -4.08
N ASN A 17 -8.72 -1.12 -3.33
CA ASN A 17 -9.65 -1.10 -2.20
C ASN A 17 -9.17 -0.15 -1.09
N LEU A 18 -7.85 -0.10 -0.85
CA LEU A 18 -7.26 0.82 0.13
C LEU A 18 -7.40 2.28 -0.34
N GLU A 19 -7.11 2.56 -1.60
CA GLU A 19 -7.22 3.91 -2.19
C GLU A 19 -8.68 4.41 -2.15
N GLN A 20 -9.64 3.55 -2.45
CA GLN A 20 -11.08 3.86 -2.34
C GLN A 20 -11.49 4.14 -0.89
N ALA A 21 -11.02 3.34 0.07
CA ALA A 21 -11.32 3.55 1.49
C ALA A 21 -10.69 4.84 2.04
N ILE A 22 -9.51 5.25 1.56
CA ILE A 22 -8.91 6.53 1.94
C ILE A 22 -9.68 7.69 1.32
N THR A 23 -10.00 7.59 0.02
CA THR A 23 -10.77 8.61 -0.69
C THR A 23 -12.13 8.84 -0.03
N SER A 24 -12.80 7.78 0.44
CA SER A 24 -14.10 7.90 1.10
C SER A 24 -14.05 8.56 2.49
N VAL A 25 -12.89 8.59 3.14
CA VAL A 25 -12.71 9.18 4.47
C VAL A 25 -12.13 10.60 4.39
N VAL A 26 -11.20 10.83 3.47
CA VAL A 26 -10.45 12.09 3.34
C VAL A 26 -11.08 13.04 2.30
N ASP A 27 -11.97 12.53 1.44
CA ASP A 27 -12.62 13.27 0.35
C ASP A 27 -11.61 13.89 -0.65
N CYS A 28 -10.44 13.25 -0.78
CA CYS A 28 -9.37 13.64 -1.70
C CYS A 28 -8.96 12.43 -2.54
N GLN A 29 -8.69 12.66 -3.83
CA GLN A 29 -8.30 11.60 -4.75
C GLN A 29 -6.84 11.18 -4.53
N VAL A 30 -6.58 9.87 -4.44
CA VAL A 30 -5.20 9.36 -4.38
C VAL A 30 -4.53 9.49 -5.75
N ILE A 31 -3.42 10.21 -5.81
CA ILE A 31 -2.57 10.39 -7.00
C ILE A 31 -1.58 9.23 -7.15
N SER A 32 -0.96 8.82 -6.04
CA SER A 32 0.02 7.72 -6.05
C SER A 32 0.18 7.06 -4.69
N THR A 33 0.49 5.75 -4.71
CA THR A 33 0.77 4.94 -3.52
C THR A 33 2.17 4.33 -3.64
N HIS A 34 3.00 4.54 -2.63
CA HIS A 34 4.32 3.92 -2.50
C HIS A 34 4.35 3.02 -1.27
N SER A 35 5.08 1.92 -1.35
CA SER A 35 5.27 1.04 -0.19
C SER A 35 6.69 0.53 -0.10
N ASP A 36 7.24 0.51 1.10
CA ASP A 36 8.58 0.00 1.36
C ASP A 36 8.62 -0.78 2.68
N VAL A 37 9.57 -1.70 2.82
CA VAL A 37 9.72 -2.55 4.00
C VAL A 37 11.10 -2.32 4.60
N SER A 38 11.11 -1.87 5.86
CA SER A 38 12.33 -1.79 6.65
C SER A 38 12.94 -3.19 6.79
N THR A 39 14.13 -3.39 6.25
CA THR A 39 14.86 -4.66 6.39
C THR A 39 15.47 -4.82 7.78
N ARG A 40 15.52 -3.74 8.58
CA ARG A 40 16.03 -3.76 9.97
C ARG A 40 14.94 -4.15 10.98
N THR A 41 13.74 -3.58 10.84
CA THR A 41 12.63 -3.77 11.80
C THR A 41 11.51 -4.67 11.26
N GLY A 42 11.43 -4.85 9.94
CA GLY A 42 10.36 -5.62 9.30
C GLY A 42 9.05 -4.86 9.10
N GLU A 43 8.99 -3.60 9.54
CA GLU A 43 7.83 -2.72 9.38
C GLU A 43 7.63 -2.34 7.92
N LYS A 44 6.36 -2.25 7.49
CA LYS A 44 6.00 -1.78 6.15
C LYS A 44 5.49 -0.35 6.24
N MET A 45 6.17 0.57 5.56
CA MET A 45 5.68 1.91 5.36
C MET A 45 4.87 1.98 4.07
N ILE A 46 3.74 2.66 4.13
CA ILE A 46 2.87 2.94 2.98
C ILE A 46 2.67 4.45 2.95
N MET A 47 3.07 5.08 1.86
CA MET A 47 2.93 6.51 1.62
C MET A 47 1.87 6.74 0.56
N ILE A 48 0.94 7.64 0.86
CA ILE A 48 -0.17 8.01 0.00
C ILE A 48 0.00 9.49 -0.36
N VAL A 49 -0.05 9.79 -1.64
CA VAL A 49 -0.05 11.15 -2.17
C VAL A 49 -1.45 11.43 -2.68
N VAL A 50 -2.05 12.52 -2.20
CA VAL A 50 -3.38 13.04 -2.58
C VAL A 50 -3.25 14.44 -3.17
#